data_AF-A0A9P5CMG5-F1
#
_entry.id   AF-A0A9P5CMG5-F1
#
_cell.length_a   1.000
_cell.length_b   1.000
_cell.length_c   1.000
_cell.angle_alpha   90.00
_cell.angle_beta   90.00
_cell.angle_gamma   90.00
#
_symmetry.space_group_name_H-M   'P 1'
#
loop_
_entity.id
_entity.type
_entity.pdbx_description
1 polymer ?
#
loop_
_entity_poly.entity_id
_entity_poly.type
_entity_poly.pdbx_seq_one_letter_code
_entity_poly.pdbx_strand_id
1 'polypeptide(L)'
;MLPSQISAQAIATATGTAKPEDPFADDLSRVSAILLLLVSTGLVAVCAEFMVDSINGLVATSSISELFIGLIILPIVGNAAEHVTAITVAMKNKMDLAIGVAVGSSIQIALFMTPLVVIIGWCMGREMTLFFTLFETVCLFVSAFIANFLVLDGRSNYLEGALLCATYVIIGLVAFFYPREAQTSIWG
;
A
#
# COMPACT_ATOMS: atom_id res chain seq x y z
N MET A 1 43.37 17.96 46.70
CA MET A 1 41.97 18.41 46.70
C MET A 1 41.53 18.44 45.24
N LEU A 2 40.76 17.44 44.80
CA LEU A 2 40.46 17.17 43.39
C LEU A 2 39.47 18.20 42.80
N PRO A 3 39.67 18.68 41.57
CA PRO A 3 38.63 19.31 40.77
C PRO A 3 37.87 18.23 39.99
N SER A 4 36.63 17.92 40.38
CA SER A 4 35.82 16.90 39.70
C SER A 4 34.37 17.33 39.54
N GLN A 5 34.08 18.26 38.63
CA GLN A 5 32.75 18.40 38.01
C GLN A 5 32.88 18.89 36.56
N ILE A 6 33.25 17.97 35.66
CA ILE A 6 32.84 18.09 34.26
C ILE A 6 31.42 17.52 34.22
N SER A 7 30.43 18.36 33.87
CA SER A 7 29.04 17.93 33.79
C SER A 7 28.89 16.86 32.70
N ALA A 8 28.07 15.84 32.94
CA ALA A 8 27.78 14.78 31.97
C ALA A 8 27.28 15.33 30.61
N GLN A 9 26.67 16.52 30.61
CA GLN A 9 26.28 17.27 29.42
C GLN A 9 27.47 17.67 28.55
N ALA A 10 28.59 18.11 29.12
CA ALA A 10 29.77 18.49 28.34
C ALA A 10 30.38 17.28 27.60
N ILE A 11 30.27 16.08 28.19
CA ILE A 11 30.76 14.82 27.61
C ILE A 11 29.80 14.33 26.51
N ALA A 12 28.49 14.47 26.69
CA ALA A 12 27.48 14.09 25.70
C ALA A 12 27.57 14.97 24.43
N THR A 13 27.81 16.27 24.58
CA THR A 13 28.00 17.19 23.44
C THR A 13 29.31 16.93 22.70
N ALA A 14 30.38 16.55 23.41
CA ALA A 14 31.68 16.24 22.79
C ALA A 14 31.73 14.88 22.07
N THR A 15 30.87 13.93 22.44
CA THR A 15 30.83 12.57 21.86
C THR A 15 29.86 12.41 20.69
N GLY A 16 29.16 13.47 20.29
CA GLY A 16 28.20 13.41 19.17
C GLY A 16 27.02 12.46 19.42
N THR A 17 26.75 12.11 20.69
CA THR A 17 25.68 11.18 21.09
C THR A 17 24.34 11.87 21.35
N ALA A 18 24.29 13.20 21.26
CA ALA A 18 23.03 13.94 21.32
C ALA A 18 22.23 13.71 20.03
N LYS A 19 21.17 12.89 20.15
CA LYS A 19 20.11 12.78 19.14
C LYS A 19 19.62 14.21 18.84
N PRO A 20 19.57 14.66 17.58
CA PRO A 20 18.99 15.96 17.28
C PRO A 20 17.54 15.95 17.77
N GLU A 21 17.24 16.78 18.76
CA GLU A 21 15.88 17.01 19.22
C GLU A 21 15.15 17.75 18.09
N ASP A 22 14.21 17.05 17.45
CA ASP A 22 13.35 17.63 16.44
C ASP A 22 12.45 18.66 17.13
N PRO A 23 12.51 19.97 16.81
CA PRO A 23 11.74 21.01 17.49
C PRO A 23 10.22 20.87 17.36
N PHE A 24 9.75 19.88 16.60
CA PHE A 24 8.34 19.55 16.36
C PHE A 24 7.91 18.18 16.92
N ALA A 25 8.76 17.49 17.69
CA ALA A 25 8.39 16.24 18.34
C ALA A 25 7.59 16.48 19.63
N ASP A 26 6.44 17.15 19.52
CA ASP A 26 5.39 16.96 20.52
C ASP A 26 4.80 15.56 20.30
N ASP A 27 5.37 14.56 20.96
CA ASP A 27 4.87 13.20 20.95
C ASP A 27 3.38 13.21 21.38
N LEU A 28 2.49 12.81 20.47
CA LEU A 28 1.06 12.78 20.72
C LEU A 28 0.79 11.95 21.98
N SER A 29 0.10 12.55 22.96
CA SER A 29 -0.36 11.81 24.15
C SER A 29 -1.12 10.56 23.71
N ARG A 30 -0.89 9.43 24.39
CA ARG A 30 -1.50 8.12 24.06
C ARG A 30 -3.01 8.21 23.88
N VAL A 31 -3.66 9.01 24.73
CA VAL A 31 -5.11 9.23 24.65
C VAL A 31 -5.48 9.95 23.35
N SER A 32 -4.77 11.02 23.01
CA SER A 32 -4.96 11.75 21.74
C SER A 32 -4.72 10.85 20.52
N ALA A 33 -3.69 9.99 20.56
CA ALA A 33 -3.40 9.04 19.49
C ALA A 33 -4.53 8.01 19.30
N ILE A 34 -5.04 7.42 20.39
CA ILE A 34 -6.16 6.47 20.34
C ILE A 34 -7.43 7.16 19.83
N LEU A 35 -7.73 8.37 20.33
CA LEU A 35 -8.90 9.12 19.87
C LEU A 35 -8.80 9.45 18.38
N LEU A 36 -7.65 9.91 17.91
CA LEU A 36 -7.43 10.22 16.49
C LEU A 36 -7.55 8.96 15.64
N LEU A 37 -6.99 7.83 16.08
CA LEU A 37 -7.11 6.54 15.39
C LEU A 37 -8.59 6.14 15.24
N LEU A 38 -9.37 6.17 16.33
CA LEU A 38 -10.78 5.78 16.30
C LEU A 38 -11.63 6.70 15.42
N VAL A 39 -11.43 8.02 15.54
CA VAL A 39 -12.18 9.01 14.76
C VAL A 39 -11.84 8.90 13.28
N SER A 40 -10.55 8.84 12.92
CA SER A 40 -10.12 8.69 11.52
C SER A 40 -10.61 7.37 10.92
N THR A 41 -10.54 6.27 11.66
CA THR A 41 -11.07 4.97 11.22
C THR A 41 -12.56 5.04 10.96
N GLY A 42 -13.34 5.67 11.85
CA GLY A 42 -14.77 5.87 11.66
C GLY A 42 -15.10 6.71 10.43
N LEU A 43 -14.35 7.80 10.20
CA LEU A 43 -14.51 8.64 9.01
C LEU A 43 -14.19 7.87 7.72
N VAL A 44 -13.09 7.10 7.71
CA VAL A 44 -12.72 6.25 6.57
C VAL A 44 -13.81 5.20 6.30
N ALA A 45 -14.40 4.59 7.34
CA ALA A 45 -15.50 3.64 7.18
C ALA A 45 -16.73 4.29 6.52
N VAL A 46 -17.12 5.49 6.94
CA VAL A 46 -18.24 6.23 6.31
C VAL A 46 -17.92 6.57 4.86
N CYS A 47 -16.70 7.03 4.57
CA CYS A 47 -16.26 7.29 3.19
C CYS A 47 -16.24 6.02 2.35
N ALA A 48 -15.89 4.86 2.93
CA ALA A 48 -15.86 3.58 2.23
C ALA A 48 -17.27 3.12 1.84
N GLU A 49 -18.28 3.29 2.69
CA GLU A 49 -19.69 3.02 2.35
C GLU A 49 -20.14 3.88 1.16
N PHE A 50 -19.89 5.19 1.20
CA PHE A 50 -20.23 6.08 0.07
C PHE A 50 -19.46 5.74 -1.21
N MET A 51 -18.22 5.28 -1.08
CA MET A 51 -17.41 4.84 -2.21
C MET A 51 -18.02 3.58 -2.86
N VAL A 52 -18.40 2.58 -2.07
CA VAL A 52 -19.04 1.35 -2.56
C VAL A 52 -20.36 1.65 -3.27
N ASP A 53 -21.21 2.53 -2.70
CA ASP A 53 -22.44 2.97 -3.35
C ASP A 53 -22.18 3.67 -4.68
N SER A 54 -21.15 4.51 -4.74
CA SER A 54 -20.76 5.22 -5.96
C SER A 54 -20.26 4.26 -7.05
N ILE A 55 -19.60 3.16 -6.69
CA ILE A 55 -19.14 2.14 -7.64
C ILE A 55 -20.34 1.51 -8.36
N ASN A 56 -21.37 1.11 -7.62
CA ASN A 56 -22.58 0.54 -8.21
C ASN A 56 -23.25 1.52 -9.19
N GLY A 57 -23.33 2.80 -8.82
CA GLY A 57 -23.85 3.85 -9.69
C GLY A 57 -22.99 4.08 -10.95
N LEU A 58 -21.66 4.04 -10.80
CA LEU A 58 -20.72 4.24 -11.90
C LEU A 58 -20.77 3.08 -12.91
N VAL A 59 -20.82 1.84 -12.44
CA VAL A 59 -20.91 0.64 -13.29
C VAL A 59 -22.23 0.61 -14.07
N ALA A 60 -23.32 1.09 -13.46
CA ALA A 60 -24.62 1.15 -14.11
C ALA A 60 -24.71 2.22 -15.22
N THR A 61 -23.93 3.31 -15.09
CA THR A 61 -24.03 4.49 -15.98
C THR A 61 -22.86 4.61 -16.97
N SER A 62 -21.75 3.94 -16.70
CA SER A 62 -20.50 4.04 -17.47
C SER A 62 -20.15 2.73 -18.18
N SER A 63 -19.19 2.80 -19.08
CA SER A 63 -18.62 1.62 -19.76
C SER A 63 -17.52 0.92 -18.95
N ILE A 64 -17.16 1.45 -17.78
CA ILE A 64 -16.08 0.98 -16.93
C ILE A 64 -16.49 -0.32 -16.21
N SER A 65 -15.60 -1.32 -16.21
CA SER A 65 -15.82 -2.61 -15.54
C SER A 65 -15.59 -2.52 -14.03
N GLU A 66 -16.30 -3.35 -13.26
CA GLU A 66 -16.04 -3.54 -11.82
C GLU A 66 -14.59 -3.99 -11.58
N LEU A 67 -14.07 -4.84 -12.45
CA LEU A 67 -12.67 -5.29 -12.42
C LEU A 67 -11.68 -4.12 -12.53
N PHE A 68 -11.88 -3.17 -13.44
CA PHE A 68 -10.98 -2.01 -13.54
C PHE A 68 -11.01 -1.15 -12.28
N ILE A 69 -12.20 -0.94 -11.71
CA ILE A 69 -12.37 -0.18 -10.47
C ILE A 69 -11.66 -0.89 -9.31
N GLY A 70 -11.89 -2.19 -9.14
CA GLY A 70 -11.33 -2.99 -8.07
C GLY A 70 -9.82 -3.21 -8.18
N LEU A 71 -9.30 -3.41 -9.40
CA LEU A 71 -7.89 -3.72 -9.64
C LEU A 71 -7.00 -2.48 -9.73
N ILE A 72 -7.53 -1.36 -10.25
CA ILE A 72 -6.73 -0.15 -10.53
C ILE A 72 -7.11 1.00 -9.60
N ILE A 73 -8.39 1.40 -9.58
CA ILE A 73 -8.80 2.64 -8.89
C ILE A 73 -8.72 2.48 -7.37
N LEU A 74 -9.27 1.40 -6.81
CA LEU A 74 -9.32 1.19 -5.37
C LEU A 74 -7.92 1.08 -4.72
N PRO A 75 -6.97 0.29 -5.26
CA PRO A 75 -5.65 0.18 -4.66
C PRO A 75 -4.84 1.48 -4.70
N ILE A 76 -5.01 2.31 -5.74
CA ILE A 76 -4.35 3.61 -5.82
C ILE A 76 -4.78 4.50 -4.65
N VAL A 77 -6.09 4.60 -4.39
CA VAL A 77 -6.63 5.44 -3.32
C VAL A 77 -6.29 4.86 -1.94
N GLY A 78 -6.48 3.55 -1.76
CA GLY A 78 -6.23 2.86 -0.49
C GLY A 78 -4.76 2.93 -0.04
N ASN A 79 -3.82 2.89 -0.98
CA ASN A 79 -2.38 2.83 -0.69
C ASN A 79 -1.66 4.15 -0.98
N ALA A 80 -2.38 5.25 -1.27
CA ALA A 80 -1.80 6.52 -1.67
C ALA A 80 -0.80 7.07 -0.63
N ALA A 81 -1.14 7.00 0.66
CA ALA A 81 -0.28 7.49 1.74
C ALA A 81 1.04 6.69 1.84
N GLU A 82 0.97 5.37 1.64
CA GLU A 82 2.14 4.50 1.64
C GLU A 82 3.03 4.78 0.42
N HIS A 83 2.43 4.98 -0.76
CA HIS A 83 3.16 5.37 -1.97
C HIS A 83 3.90 6.70 -1.79
N VAL A 84 3.24 7.73 -1.24
CA VAL A 84 3.87 9.02 -0.96
C VAL A 84 5.04 8.85 0.00
N THR A 85 4.88 8.03 1.03
CA THR A 85 5.94 7.73 2.00
C THR A 85 7.13 7.02 1.33
N ALA A 86 6.86 5.97 0.55
CA ALA A 86 7.88 5.21 -0.16
C ALA A 86 8.66 6.08 -1.15
N ILE A 87 7.97 6.91 -1.95
CA ILE A 87 8.60 7.85 -2.89
C ILE A 87 9.45 8.88 -2.14
N THR A 88 8.94 9.46 -1.05
CA THR A 88 9.67 10.45 -0.25
C THR A 88 10.94 9.86 0.36
N VAL A 89 10.87 8.62 0.83
CA VAL A 89 12.02 7.90 1.40
C VAL A 89 13.02 7.51 0.30
N ALA A 90 12.54 7.09 -0.88
CA ALA A 90 13.39 6.82 -2.04
C ALA A 90 14.13 8.08 -2.52
N MET A 91 13.46 9.24 -2.57
CA MET A 91 14.07 10.54 -2.90
C MET A 91 15.16 10.96 -1.91
N LYS A 92 15.10 10.47 -0.67
CA LYS A 92 16.15 10.65 0.35
C LYS A 92 17.29 9.63 0.22
N ASN A 93 17.39 8.95 -0.91
CA ASN A 93 18.39 7.93 -1.22
C ASN A 93 18.37 6.73 -0.26
N LYS A 94 17.19 6.36 0.24
CA LYS A 94 16.97 5.21 1.13
C LYS A 94 16.12 4.15 0.44
N MET A 95 16.64 3.60 -0.66
CA MET A 95 15.88 2.67 -1.51
C MET A 95 15.46 1.40 -0.75
N ASP A 96 16.32 0.86 0.12
CA ASP A 96 16.00 -0.33 0.92
C ASP A 96 14.75 -0.13 1.80
N LEU A 97 14.61 1.06 2.39
CA LEU A 97 13.43 1.40 3.19
C LEU A 97 12.19 1.58 2.31
N ALA A 98 12.35 2.17 1.12
CA ALA A 98 11.24 2.34 0.18
C ALA A 98 10.71 0.99 -0.34
N ILE A 99 11.61 0.08 -0.71
CA ILE A 99 11.28 -1.30 -1.08
C ILE A 99 10.65 -2.02 0.11
N GLY A 100 11.18 -1.84 1.33
CA GLY A 100 10.62 -2.41 2.55
C GLY A 100 9.17 -2.01 2.80
N VAL A 101 8.82 -0.74 2.58
CA VAL A 101 7.43 -0.25 2.68
C VAL A 101 6.55 -0.91 1.61
N ALA A 102 6.97 -0.90 0.34
CA ALA A 102 6.17 -1.41 -0.77
C ALA A 102 5.95 -2.94 -0.72
N VAL A 103 7.04 -3.70 -0.55
CA VAL A 103 7.01 -5.17 -0.48
C VAL A 103 6.36 -5.64 0.82
N GLY A 104 6.60 -4.93 1.94
CA GLY A 104 5.97 -5.23 3.22
C GLY A 104 4.44 -5.12 3.16
N SER A 105 3.93 -4.03 2.60
CA SER A 105 2.49 -3.82 2.38
C SER A 105 1.90 -4.92 1.47
N SER A 106 2.60 -5.27 0.38
CA SER A 106 2.18 -6.35 -0.54
C SER A 106 2.09 -7.72 0.15
N ILE A 107 3.09 -8.08 0.97
CA ILE A 107 3.11 -9.32 1.74
C ILE A 107 1.98 -9.33 2.79
N GLN A 108 1.74 -8.20 3.48
CA GLN A 108 0.65 -8.08 4.45
C GLN A 108 -0.70 -8.28 3.78
N ILE A 109 -0.92 -7.70 2.60
CA ILE A 109 -2.16 -7.90 1.85
C ILE A 109 -2.32 -9.38 1.49
N ALA A 110 -1.29 -9.99 0.90
CA ALA A 110 -1.34 -11.37 0.41
C ALA A 110 -1.50 -12.42 1.52
N LEU A 111 -0.77 -12.30 2.63
CA LEU A 111 -0.72 -13.31 3.69
C LEU A 111 -1.70 -13.07 4.83
N PHE A 112 -2.15 -11.84 5.05
CA PHE A 112 -3.03 -11.50 6.17
C PHE A 112 -4.38 -10.97 5.70
N MET A 113 -4.42 -9.88 4.93
CA MET A 113 -5.70 -9.24 4.60
C MET A 113 -6.58 -10.09 3.69
N THR A 114 -6.05 -10.66 2.60
CA THR A 114 -6.85 -11.48 1.68
C THR A 114 -7.44 -12.73 2.37
N PRO A 115 -6.65 -13.54 3.10
CA PRO A 115 -7.22 -14.66 3.85
C PRO A 115 -8.21 -14.24 4.94
N LEU A 116 -7.95 -13.13 5.63
CA LEU A 116 -8.85 -12.59 6.67
C LEU A 116 -10.21 -12.24 6.08
N VAL A 117 -10.25 -11.59 4.91
CA VAL A 117 -11.49 -11.22 4.24
C VAL A 117 -12.29 -12.46 3.80
N VAL A 118 -11.62 -13.52 3.33
CA VAL A 118 -12.26 -14.82 3.03
C VAL A 118 -12.90 -15.44 4.29
N ILE A 119 -12.19 -15.43 5.42
CA ILE A 119 -12.70 -15.93 6.70
C ILE A 119 -13.89 -15.10 7.19
N ILE A 120 -13.83 -13.76 7.08
CA ILE A 120 -14.95 -12.87 7.42
C ILE A 120 -16.16 -13.18 6.54
N GLY A 121 -15.95 -13.38 5.22
CA GLY A 121 -16.99 -13.81 4.30
C GLY A 121 -17.68 -15.09 4.77
N TRP A 122 -16.89 -16.10 5.17
CA TRP A 122 -17.41 -17.35 5.72
C TRP A 122 -18.23 -17.14 6.99
N CYS A 123 -17.75 -16.32 7.93
CA CYS A 123 -18.48 -15.95 9.16
C CYS A 123 -19.80 -15.21 8.88
N MET A 124 -19.86 -14.42 7.81
CA MET A 124 -21.05 -13.66 7.39
C MET A 124 -21.98 -14.46 6.47
N GLY A 125 -21.64 -15.71 6.12
CA GLY A 125 -22.40 -16.52 5.17
C GLY A 125 -22.38 -15.97 3.74
N ARG A 126 -21.35 -15.22 3.37
CA ARG A 126 -21.12 -14.71 2.01
C ARG A 126 -19.99 -15.48 1.33
N GLU A 127 -20.21 -15.83 0.07
CA GLU A 127 -19.20 -16.51 -0.74
C GLU A 127 -18.10 -15.51 -1.15
N MET A 128 -16.99 -15.54 -0.43
CA MET A 128 -15.75 -14.83 -0.76
C MET A 128 -14.67 -15.87 -0.95
N THR A 129 -14.10 -15.97 -2.15
CA THR A 129 -13.12 -17.01 -2.49
C THR A 129 -11.82 -16.38 -2.97
N LEU A 130 -10.75 -17.17 -3.00
CA LEU A 130 -9.47 -16.84 -3.63
C LEU A 130 -9.48 -17.15 -5.14
N PHE A 131 -10.67 -17.24 -5.75
CA PHE A 131 -10.81 -17.48 -7.17
C PHE A 131 -10.63 -16.18 -7.95
N PHE A 132 -9.41 -15.96 -8.41
CA PHE A 132 -9.08 -14.89 -9.35
C PHE A 132 -9.28 -15.39 -10.78
N THR A 133 -9.70 -14.50 -11.68
CA THR A 133 -9.76 -14.80 -13.11
C THR A 133 -8.38 -15.15 -13.66
N LEU A 134 -8.33 -15.81 -14.82
CA LEU A 134 -7.05 -16.12 -15.49
C LEU A 134 -6.23 -14.83 -15.74
N PHE A 135 -6.90 -13.75 -16.11
CA PHE A 135 -6.27 -12.44 -16.32
C PHE A 135 -5.61 -11.91 -15.04
N GLU A 136 -6.35 -11.84 -13.93
CA GLU A 136 -5.83 -11.36 -12.64
C GLU A 136 -4.67 -12.22 -12.13
N THR A 137 -4.80 -13.54 -12.26
CA THR A 137 -3.76 -14.49 -11.86
C THR A 137 -2.47 -14.28 -12.64
N VAL A 138 -2.56 -14.10 -13.96
CA VAL A 138 -1.40 -13.84 -14.83
C VAL A 138 -0.79 -12.47 -14.49
N CYS A 139 -1.59 -11.43 -14.31
CA CYS A 139 -1.12 -10.10 -13.93
C CYS A 139 -0.39 -10.11 -12.58
N LEU A 140 -0.95 -10.79 -11.58
CA LEU A 140 -0.33 -10.94 -10.26
C LEU A 140 1.00 -11.69 -10.37
N PHE A 141 1.04 -12.80 -11.10
CA PHE A 141 2.26 -13.59 -11.26
C PHE A 141 3.36 -12.81 -11.99
N VAL A 142 3.03 -12.18 -13.12
CA VAL A 142 4.00 -11.40 -13.91
C VAL A 142 4.51 -10.19 -13.12
N SER A 143 3.62 -9.46 -12.43
CA SER A 143 4.03 -8.29 -11.64
C SER A 143 4.92 -8.68 -10.46
N ALA A 144 4.56 -9.75 -9.72
CA ALA A 144 5.38 -10.27 -8.64
C ALA A 144 6.74 -10.80 -9.13
N PHE A 145 6.77 -11.49 -10.27
CA PHE A 145 7.99 -12.01 -10.87
C PHE A 145 8.94 -10.89 -11.28
N ILE A 146 8.46 -9.87 -12.00
CA ILE A 146 9.26 -8.72 -12.43
C ILE A 146 9.75 -7.93 -11.22
N ALA A 147 8.87 -7.65 -10.25
CA ALA A 147 9.24 -6.92 -9.04
C ALA A 147 10.32 -7.67 -8.25
N ASN A 148 10.18 -8.98 -8.08
CA ASN A 148 11.18 -9.80 -7.41
C ASN A 148 12.52 -9.83 -8.16
N PHE A 149 12.49 -9.96 -9.50
CA PHE A 149 13.69 -9.95 -10.31
C PHE A 149 14.47 -8.62 -10.18
N LEU A 150 13.78 -7.48 -10.22
CA LEU A 150 14.40 -6.17 -10.08
C LEU A 150 14.94 -5.91 -8.66
N VAL A 151 14.22 -6.37 -7.63
CA VAL A 151 14.69 -6.23 -6.24
C VAL A 151 15.93 -7.10 -5.99
N LEU A 152 16.03 -8.28 -6.61
CA LEU A 152 17.17 -9.19 -6.46
C LEU A 152 18.48 -8.65 -7.06
N ASP A 153 18.42 -7.77 -8.06
CA ASP A 153 19.61 -7.14 -8.64
C ASP A 153 20.32 -6.19 -7.65
N GLY A 154 19.62 -5.77 -6.58
CA GLY A 154 20.18 -4.98 -5.48
C GLY A 154 20.60 -3.56 -5.86
N ARG A 155 20.34 -3.14 -7.09
CA ARG A 155 20.50 -1.78 -7.60
C ARG A 155 19.18 -1.32 -8.21
N SER A 156 18.99 -0.01 -8.24
CA SER A 156 17.84 0.60 -8.90
C SER A 156 18.31 1.63 -9.91
N ASN A 157 17.69 1.62 -11.08
CA ASN A 157 17.93 2.61 -12.13
C ASN A 157 16.61 3.26 -12.58
N TYR A 158 16.69 4.47 -13.14
CA TYR A 158 15.53 5.17 -13.69
C TYR A 158 14.80 4.34 -14.77
N LEU A 159 15.57 3.59 -15.58
CA LEU A 159 15.01 2.73 -16.62
C LEU A 159 14.19 1.56 -16.05
N GLU A 160 14.62 0.97 -14.94
CA GLU A 160 13.90 -0.11 -14.26
C GLU A 160 12.61 0.40 -13.64
N GLY A 161 12.67 1.59 -13.02
CA GLY A 161 11.47 2.28 -12.52
C GLY A 161 10.49 2.60 -13.66
N ALA A 162 10.98 3.10 -14.80
CA ALA A 162 10.15 3.35 -15.97
C ALA A 162 9.52 2.08 -16.53
N LEU A 163 10.23 0.95 -16.51
CA LEU A 163 9.73 -0.36 -16.94
C LEU A 163 8.61 -0.88 -16.03
N LEU A 164 8.75 -0.72 -14.71
CA LEU A 164 7.69 -1.04 -13.75
C LEU A 164 6.44 -0.17 -13.96
N CYS A 165 6.61 1.14 -14.13
CA CYS A 165 5.51 2.05 -14.43
C CYS A 165 4.83 1.70 -15.76
N ALA A 166 5.59 1.38 -16.81
CA ALA A 166 5.05 0.96 -18.10
C ALA A 166 4.25 -0.33 -17.98
N THR A 167 4.76 -1.32 -17.23
CA THR A 167 4.05 -2.58 -16.96
C THR A 167 2.71 -2.32 -16.25
N TYR A 168 2.71 -1.45 -15.23
CA TYR A 168 1.49 -1.07 -14.52
C TYR A 168 0.47 -0.37 -15.43
N VAL A 169 0.91 0.57 -16.27
CA VAL A 169 0.04 1.26 -17.25
C VAL A 169 -0.54 0.29 -18.28
N ILE A 170 0.27 -0.64 -18.79
CA ILE A 170 -0.21 -1.67 -19.72
C ILE A 170 -1.29 -2.52 -19.05
N ILE A 171 -1.07 -3.00 -17.83
CA ILE A 171 -2.08 -3.77 -17.07
C ILE A 171 -3.36 -2.95 -16.89
N GLY A 172 -3.24 -1.66 -16.53
CA GLY A 172 -4.38 -0.77 -16.37
C GLY A 172 -5.17 -0.58 -17.68
N LEU A 173 -4.49 -0.42 -18.82
CA LEU A 173 -5.14 -0.34 -20.12
C LEU A 173 -5.84 -1.64 -20.49
N VAL A 174 -5.22 -2.80 -20.27
CA VAL A 174 -5.87 -4.09 -20.54
C VAL A 174 -7.09 -4.28 -19.63
N ALA A 175 -6.98 -3.96 -18.35
CA ALA A 175 -8.08 -4.03 -17.40
C ALA A 175 -9.26 -3.12 -17.79
N PHE A 176 -8.97 -1.94 -18.34
CA PHE A 176 -9.99 -1.01 -18.83
C PHE A 176 -10.79 -1.56 -20.02
N PHE A 177 -10.12 -2.27 -20.93
CA PHE A 177 -10.75 -2.90 -22.09
C PHE A 177 -11.21 -4.35 -21.83
N TYR A 178 -10.99 -4.89 -20.63
CA TYR A 178 -11.36 -6.27 -20.32
C TYR A 178 -12.89 -6.42 -20.32
N PRO A 179 -13.44 -7.41 -21.04
CA PRO A 179 -14.89 -7.57 -21.21
C PRO A 179 -15.58 -7.84 -19.87
N ARG A 180 -16.77 -7.25 -19.69
CA ARG A 180 -17.64 -7.49 -18.53
C ARG A 180 -18.14 -8.94 -18.57
N GLU A 181 -18.24 -9.59 -17.41
CA GLU A 181 -18.49 -11.04 -17.22
C GLU A 181 -19.76 -11.63 -17.88
N ALA A 182 -20.55 -10.85 -18.63
CA ALA A 182 -21.72 -11.35 -19.36
C ALA A 182 -21.40 -12.32 -20.52
N GLN A 183 -20.13 -12.65 -20.79
CA GLN A 183 -19.73 -13.56 -21.88
C GLN A 183 -18.76 -14.69 -21.47
N THR A 184 -18.41 -14.84 -20.19
CA THR A 184 -17.40 -15.83 -19.78
C THR A 184 -17.96 -17.16 -19.27
N SER A 185 -19.27 -17.30 -19.01
CA SER A 185 -19.85 -18.58 -18.56
C SER A 185 -20.15 -19.61 -19.66
N ILE A 186 -19.70 -19.38 -20.91
CA ILE A 186 -19.92 -20.33 -22.02
C ILE A 186 -18.77 -21.34 -22.13
N TRP A 187 -17.62 -21.10 -21.48
CA TRP A 187 -16.48 -22.02 -21.51
C TRP A 187 -15.68 -22.05 -20.21
N GLY A 188 -16.15 -22.83 -19.23
CA GLY A 188 -15.37 -23.24 -18.05
C GLY A 188 -16.04 -22.88 -16.74
#